data_AF-A0A2W6SHS0-F1
#
_entry.id   AF-A0A2W6SHS0-F1
#
_cell.length_a   1.000
_cell.length_b   1.000
_cell.length_c   1.000
_cell.angle_alpha   90.00
_cell.angle_beta   90.00
_cell.angle_gamma   90.00
#
_symmetry.space_group_name_H-M   'P 1'
#
loop_
_entity.id
_entity.type
_entity.pdbx_description
1 polymer ?
#
loop_
_entity_poly.entity_id
_entity_poly.type
_entity_poly.pdbx_seq_one_letter_code
_entity_poly.pdbx_strand_id
1 'polypeptide(L)'
;MLSRQDRETLQAAQRIKRAIARDRKRDVTTARKPGGKASRGRERDTGYLAFLRRQPCACGCGAPAPSDAAHIRMASPERGKLPTGMQVKPSDRFAVPLNRVCHERQHSGSEARFWSALNLDPFVIADRLYAEYQGAPSPSRIDQ
;
A
#
# COMPACT_ATOMS: atom_id res chain seq x y z
N MET A 1 44.95 -29.33 9.84
CA MET A 1 43.61 -29.06 10.41
C MET A 1 43.68 -27.73 11.14
N LEU A 2 42.75 -26.79 10.92
CA LEU A 2 42.74 -25.52 11.67
C LEU A 2 42.48 -25.79 13.16
N SER A 3 43.22 -25.10 14.02
CA SER A 3 43.05 -25.22 15.47
C SER A 3 41.66 -24.70 15.88
N ARG A 4 41.19 -25.06 17.08
CA ARG A 4 39.95 -24.49 17.64
C ARG A 4 40.01 -22.96 17.69
N GLN A 5 41.15 -22.42 18.08
CA GLN A 5 41.38 -20.99 18.21
C GLN A 5 41.32 -20.28 16.85
N ASP A 6 41.85 -20.89 15.79
CA ASP A 6 41.74 -20.35 14.42
C ASP A 6 40.27 -20.33 13.95
N ARG A 7 39.52 -21.40 14.23
CA ARG A 7 38.10 -21.52 13.86
C ARG A 7 37.24 -20.48 14.58
N GLU A 8 37.49 -20.26 15.86
CA GLU A 8 36.81 -19.22 16.66
C GLU A 8 37.11 -17.81 16.13
N THR A 9 38.38 -17.56 15.81
CA THR A 9 38.82 -16.27 15.24
C THR A 9 38.14 -16.00 13.89
N LEU A 10 38.05 -17.00 13.02
CA LEU A 10 37.35 -16.88 11.73
C LEU A 10 35.84 -16.64 11.91
N GLN A 11 35.19 -17.32 12.86
CA GLN A 11 33.77 -17.10 13.15
C GLN A 11 33.50 -15.70 13.71
N ALA A 12 34.36 -15.20 14.62
CA ALA A 12 34.27 -13.84 15.15
C ALA A 12 34.43 -12.80 14.03
N ALA A 13 35.42 -12.97 13.15
CA ALA A 13 35.62 -12.10 11.99
C ALA A 13 34.43 -12.09 11.03
N GLN A 14 33.80 -13.26 10.80
CA GLN A 14 32.58 -13.35 9.98
C GLN A 14 31.38 -12.62 10.62
N ARG A 15 31.22 -12.70 11.95
CA ARG A 15 30.16 -11.97 12.67
C ARG A 15 30.33 -10.46 12.54
N ILE A 16 31.55 -9.96 12.69
CA ILE A 16 31.89 -8.53 12.52
C ILE A 16 31.58 -8.08 11.09
N LYS A 17 32.05 -8.82 10.07
CA LYS A 17 31.75 -8.52 8.66
C LYS A 17 30.25 -8.48 8.37
N ARG A 18 29.47 -9.42 8.93
CA ARG A 18 28.01 -9.45 8.79
C ARG A 18 27.34 -8.26 9.49
N ALA A 19 27.82 -7.84 10.66
CA ALA A 19 27.31 -6.67 11.36
C ALA A 19 27.53 -5.39 10.52
N ILE A 20 28.76 -5.15 10.06
CA ILE A 20 29.11 -4.01 9.20
C ILE A 20 28.25 -3.99 7.93
N ALA A 21 28.04 -5.16 7.30
CA ALA A 21 27.19 -5.25 6.10
C ALA A 21 25.71 -4.91 6.39
N ARG A 22 25.18 -5.30 7.57
CA ARG A 22 23.83 -4.95 8.00
C ARG A 22 23.69 -3.46 8.25
N ASP A 23 24.65 -2.86 8.95
CA ASP A 23 24.64 -1.42 9.25
C ASP A 23 24.73 -0.61 7.96
N ARG A 24 25.65 -0.95 7.05
CA ARG A 24 25.74 -0.30 5.73
C ARG A 24 24.44 -0.39 4.94
N LYS A 25 23.75 -1.54 4.98
CA LYS A 25 22.45 -1.71 4.31
C LYS A 25 21.38 -0.84 4.96
N ARG A 26 21.35 -0.75 6.30
CA ARG A 26 20.42 0.13 7.04
C ARG A 26 20.63 1.60 6.68
N ASP A 27 21.88 2.06 6.60
CA ASP A 27 22.22 3.43 6.25
C ASP A 27 21.83 3.77 4.81
N VAL A 28 22.05 2.84 3.87
CA VAL A 28 21.57 3.00 2.48
C VAL A 28 20.03 3.07 2.42
N THR A 29 19.33 2.25 3.19
CA THR A 29 17.85 2.26 3.21
C THR A 29 17.27 3.52 3.86
N THR A 30 17.93 4.06 4.89
CA THR A 30 17.49 5.28 5.59
C THR A 30 17.84 6.55 4.79
N ALA A 31 18.96 6.55 4.05
CA ALA A 31 19.38 7.67 3.22
C ALA A 31 18.58 7.83 1.91
N ARG A 32 17.92 6.77 1.41
CA ARG A 32 17.19 6.82 0.14
C ARG A 32 15.88 7.60 0.29
N LYS A 33 15.92 8.92 0.08
CA LYS A 33 14.71 9.74 -0.11
C LYS A 33 13.92 9.21 -1.32
N PRO A 34 12.59 9.00 -1.21
CA PRO A 34 11.78 8.64 -2.37
C PRO A 34 11.88 9.77 -3.40
N GLY A 35 12.23 9.45 -4.65
CA GLY A 35 12.41 10.45 -5.70
C GLY A 35 11.13 11.26 -5.93
N GLY A 36 11.25 12.59 -6.00
CA GLY A 36 10.10 13.52 -6.07
C GLY A 36 9.12 13.29 -7.23
N LYS A 37 9.50 12.51 -8.25
CA LYS A 37 8.62 12.11 -9.36
C LYS A 37 7.54 11.09 -8.93
N ALA A 38 7.81 10.29 -7.89
CA ALA A 38 6.91 9.22 -7.44
C ALA A 38 5.80 9.72 -6.49
N SER A 39 5.98 10.90 -5.87
CA SER A 39 5.06 11.42 -4.85
C SER A 39 4.17 12.58 -5.30
N ARG A 40 4.34 13.18 -6.50
CA ARG A 40 3.60 14.35 -7.06
C ARG A 40 2.20 14.58 -6.43
N GLY A 41 2.13 15.22 -5.25
CA GLY A 41 0.86 15.52 -4.56
C GLY A 41 0.02 14.31 -4.09
N ARG A 42 0.58 13.09 -4.06
CA ARG A 42 -0.11 11.90 -3.54
C ARG A 42 -0.25 12.02 -2.03
N GLU A 43 -1.49 12.03 -1.56
CA GLU A 43 -1.80 11.84 -0.15
C GLU A 43 -1.60 10.38 0.23
N ARG A 44 -0.67 10.15 1.17
CA ARG A 44 -0.40 8.82 1.72
C ARG A 44 -1.03 8.70 3.09
N ASP A 45 -1.90 7.71 3.26
CA ASP A 45 -2.54 7.42 4.52
C ASP A 45 -2.48 5.92 4.80
N THR A 46 -1.46 5.52 5.55
CA THR A 46 -1.27 4.11 5.92
C THR A 46 -2.34 3.62 6.89
N GLY A 47 -2.93 4.52 7.68
CA GLY A 47 -4.02 4.21 8.59
C GLY A 47 -5.29 3.86 7.84
N TYR A 48 -5.65 4.67 6.83
CA TYR A 48 -6.76 4.38 5.94
C TYR A 48 -6.57 3.07 5.18
N LEU A 49 -5.38 2.80 4.63
CA LEU A 49 -5.11 1.53 3.97
C LEU A 49 -5.21 0.33 4.92
N ALA A 50 -4.89 0.50 6.21
CA ALA A 50 -5.07 -0.55 7.21
C ALA A 50 -6.55 -0.75 7.56
N PHE A 51 -7.32 0.34 7.64
CA PHE A 51 -8.78 0.31 7.78
C PHE A 51 -9.43 -0.47 6.63
N LEU A 52 -9.12 -0.13 5.38
CA LEU A 52 -9.66 -0.83 4.20
C LEU A 52 -9.42 -2.34 4.23
N ARG A 53 -8.24 -2.80 4.66
CA ARG A 53 -7.94 -4.24 4.70
C ARG A 53 -8.79 -5.03 5.68
N ARG A 54 -9.43 -4.35 6.64
CA ARG A 54 -10.36 -4.94 7.62
C ARG A 54 -11.81 -4.89 7.17
N GLN A 55 -12.11 -4.23 6.05
CA GLN A 55 -13.47 -4.14 5.52
C GLN A 55 -13.79 -5.33 4.59
N PRO A 56 -15.07 -5.73 4.47
CA PRO A 56 -15.49 -6.71 3.48
C PRO A 56 -15.31 -6.17 2.06
N CYS A 57 -15.36 -7.08 1.07
CA CYS A 57 -15.20 -6.71 -0.33
C CYS A 57 -16.35 -5.81 -0.81
N ALA A 58 -16.02 -4.60 -1.28
CA ALA A 58 -17.01 -3.59 -1.66
C ALA A 58 -17.69 -3.84 -3.01
N CYS A 59 -17.25 -4.82 -3.80
CA CYS A 59 -17.83 -5.09 -5.12
C CYS A 59 -19.19 -5.82 -5.06
N GLY A 60 -19.74 -6.07 -3.87
CA GLY A 60 -21.02 -6.77 -3.70
C GLY A 60 -20.95 -8.30 -3.75
N CYS A 61 -19.74 -8.90 -3.80
CA CYS A 61 -19.61 -10.37 -3.83
C CYS A 61 -19.83 -11.06 -2.47
N GLY A 62 -20.06 -10.32 -1.39
CA GLY A 62 -20.32 -10.86 -0.06
C GLY A 62 -19.10 -11.42 0.68
N ALA A 63 -17.91 -11.39 0.09
CA ALA A 63 -16.71 -11.89 0.75
C ALA A 63 -16.34 -11.03 1.98
N PRO A 64 -16.11 -11.65 3.16
CA PRO A 64 -15.68 -10.94 4.35
C PRO A 64 -14.22 -10.47 4.21
N ALA A 65 -13.75 -9.70 5.19
CA ALA A 65 -12.33 -9.41 5.37
C ALA A 65 -11.52 -10.72 5.55
N PRO A 66 -10.21 -10.75 5.21
CA PRO A 66 -9.39 -9.63 4.77
C PRO A 66 -9.57 -9.24 3.30
N SER A 67 -9.52 -7.94 3.02
CA SER A 67 -9.51 -7.38 1.67
C SER A 67 -8.16 -6.73 1.35
N ASP A 68 -7.85 -6.58 0.07
CA ASP A 68 -6.79 -5.71 -0.42
C ASP A 68 -7.29 -4.27 -0.53
N ALA A 69 -6.38 -3.30 -0.32
CA ALA A 69 -6.65 -1.91 -0.65
C ALA A 69 -6.39 -1.67 -2.14
N ALA A 70 -7.46 -1.73 -2.94
CA ALA A 70 -7.43 -1.59 -4.39
C ALA A 70 -7.58 -0.11 -4.79
N HIS A 71 -6.53 0.48 -5.36
CA HIS A 71 -6.57 1.87 -5.81
C HIS A 71 -7.37 2.02 -7.10
N ILE A 72 -8.23 3.04 -7.12
CA ILE A 72 -8.97 3.44 -8.31
C ILE A 72 -8.01 4.17 -9.25
N ARG A 73 -7.77 3.66 -10.46
CA ARG A 73 -6.82 4.26 -11.42
C ARG A 73 -7.53 5.13 -12.45
N MET A 74 -8.81 4.88 -12.74
CA MET A 74 -9.63 5.72 -13.62
C MET A 74 -9.60 7.19 -13.23
N ALA A 75 -9.65 8.08 -14.22
CA ALA A 75 -9.86 9.50 -13.98
C ALA A 75 -11.32 9.75 -13.55
N SER A 76 -11.51 10.77 -12.73
CA SER A 76 -12.83 11.36 -12.47
C SER A 76 -12.64 12.88 -12.44
N PRO A 77 -12.73 13.55 -13.61
CA PRO A 77 -12.56 15.00 -13.70
C PRO A 77 -13.53 15.76 -12.80
N GLU A 78 -14.77 15.29 -12.67
CA GLU A 78 -15.81 15.86 -11.80
C GLU A 78 -15.41 15.87 -10.32
N ARG A 79 -14.58 14.90 -9.89
CA ARG A 79 -14.07 14.80 -8.51
C ARG A 79 -12.64 15.33 -8.36
N GLY A 80 -12.17 16.11 -9.34
CA GLY A 80 -10.81 16.65 -9.36
C GLY A 80 -9.71 15.59 -9.52
N LYS A 81 -10.06 14.34 -9.85
CA LYS A 81 -9.11 13.24 -10.01
C LYS A 81 -8.63 13.17 -11.46
N LEU A 82 -7.49 13.80 -11.71
CA LEU A 82 -6.79 13.71 -12.99
C LEU A 82 -6.38 12.25 -13.31
N PRO A 83 -6.31 11.87 -14.60
CA PRO A 83 -5.81 10.56 -15.00
C PRO A 83 -4.44 10.31 -14.41
N THR A 84 -4.31 9.20 -13.69
CA THR A 84 -3.06 8.83 -13.06
C THR A 84 -2.19 8.11 -14.10
N GLY A 85 -1.16 8.80 -14.60
CA GLY A 85 -0.18 8.20 -15.53
C GLY A 85 0.41 6.90 -14.98
N MET A 86 0.92 6.02 -15.85
CA MET A 86 1.36 4.66 -15.50
C MET A 86 2.38 4.58 -14.33
N GLN A 87 3.12 5.66 -14.07
CA GLN A 87 4.14 5.75 -13.01
C GLN A 87 3.69 6.55 -11.77
N VAL A 88 2.47 7.05 -11.75
CA VAL A 88 1.91 7.78 -10.59
C VAL A 88 1.02 6.82 -9.80
N LYS A 89 1.17 6.84 -8.48
CA LYS A 89 0.27 6.10 -7.57
C LYS A 89 -0.88 7.04 -7.16
N PRO A 90 -2.15 6.62 -7.26
CA PRO A 90 -3.26 7.41 -6.77
C PRO A 90 -3.12 7.72 -5.27
N SER A 91 -3.73 8.83 -4.83
CA SER A 91 -3.89 9.13 -3.41
C SER A 91 -4.65 8.02 -2.70
N ASP A 92 -4.29 7.75 -1.45
CA ASP A 92 -4.83 6.61 -0.72
C ASP A 92 -6.33 6.74 -0.46
N ARG A 93 -6.87 7.97 -0.38
CA ARG A 93 -8.33 8.22 -0.33
C ARG A 93 -9.11 7.63 -1.50
N PHE A 94 -8.48 7.40 -2.65
CA PHE A 94 -9.10 6.78 -3.83
C PHE A 94 -8.81 5.29 -3.89
N ALA A 95 -9.05 4.58 -2.79
CA ALA A 95 -8.92 3.14 -2.70
C ALA A 95 -10.18 2.52 -2.06
N VAL A 96 -10.48 1.30 -2.48
CA VAL A 96 -11.63 0.51 -2.03
C VAL A 96 -11.19 -0.90 -1.62
N PRO A 97 -11.92 -1.56 -0.70
CA PRO A 97 -11.58 -2.90 -0.24
C PRO A 97 -12.07 -3.92 -1.26
N LEU A 98 -11.16 -4.71 -1.83
CA LEU A 98 -11.52 -5.82 -2.72
C LEU A 98 -10.84 -7.10 -2.26
N ASN A 99 -11.55 -8.22 -2.24
CA ASN A 99 -10.87 -9.51 -2.07
C ASN A 99 -9.94 -9.78 -3.26
N ARG A 100 -8.98 -10.69 -3.09
CA ARG A 100 -7.93 -10.95 -4.08
C ARG A 100 -8.47 -11.23 -5.49
N VAL A 101 -9.53 -12.05 -5.60
CA VAL A 101 -10.13 -12.42 -6.89
C VAL A 101 -10.81 -11.21 -7.56
N CYS A 102 -11.51 -10.38 -6.80
CA CYS A 102 -12.15 -9.17 -7.32
C CYS A 102 -11.10 -8.12 -7.70
N HIS A 103 -10.05 -7.98 -6.89
CA HIS A 103 -8.93 -7.08 -7.14
C HIS A 103 -8.19 -7.48 -8.43
N GLU A 104 -7.92 -8.77 -8.64
CA GLU A 104 -7.34 -9.26 -9.89
C GLU A 104 -8.24 -9.01 -11.10
N ARG A 105 -9.56 -9.20 -10.97
CA ARG A 105 -10.53 -8.88 -12.03
C ARG A 105 -10.58 -7.39 -12.37
N GLN A 106 -10.42 -6.53 -11.37
CA GLN A 106 -10.30 -5.08 -11.58
C GLN A 106 -9.03 -4.74 -12.38
N HIS A 107 -7.91 -5.46 -12.17
CA HIS A 107 -6.65 -5.24 -12.90
C HIS A 107 -6.59 -5.87 -14.29
N SER A 108 -7.24 -7.02 -14.50
CA SER A 108 -7.09 -7.80 -15.74
C SER A 108 -7.86 -7.22 -16.93
N GLY A 109 -8.81 -6.32 -16.68
CA GLY A 109 -9.65 -5.71 -17.70
C GLY A 109 -9.67 -4.19 -17.66
N SER A 110 -10.74 -3.62 -18.20
CA SER A 110 -11.06 -2.21 -17.99
C SER A 110 -11.70 -2.05 -16.62
N GLU A 111 -11.02 -1.32 -15.74
CA GLU A 111 -11.56 -0.96 -14.42
C GLU A 111 -12.98 -0.35 -14.54
N ALA A 112 -13.22 0.49 -15.55
CA ALA A 112 -14.53 1.07 -15.81
C ALA A 112 -15.60 0.02 -16.05
N ARG A 113 -15.27 -0.99 -16.86
CA ARG A 113 -16.19 -2.11 -17.17
C ARG A 113 -16.43 -2.98 -15.95
N PHE A 114 -15.43 -3.22 -15.11
CA PHE A 114 -15.60 -3.97 -13.87
C PHE A 114 -16.65 -3.32 -12.97
N TRP A 115 -16.53 -2.01 -12.75
CA TRP A 115 -17.45 -1.27 -11.89
C TRP A 115 -18.83 -1.07 -12.53
N SER A 116 -18.89 -0.79 -13.83
CA SER A 116 -20.16 -0.63 -14.55
C SER A 116 -20.95 -1.94 -14.62
N ALA A 117 -20.29 -3.09 -14.80
CA ALA A 117 -20.95 -4.39 -14.80
C ALA A 117 -21.60 -4.73 -13.46
N LEU A 118 -21.11 -4.13 -12.37
CA LEU A 118 -21.66 -4.26 -11.02
C LEU A 118 -22.69 -3.16 -10.69
N ASN A 119 -22.89 -2.18 -11.57
CA ASN A 119 -23.68 -0.97 -11.31
C ASN A 119 -23.23 -0.22 -10.04
N LEU A 120 -21.92 -0.17 -9.80
CA LEU A 120 -21.32 0.50 -8.64
C LEU A 120 -20.42 1.65 -9.10
N ASP A 121 -20.51 2.79 -8.42
CA ASP A 121 -19.52 3.87 -8.55
C ASP A 121 -18.43 3.70 -7.48
N PRO A 122 -17.19 3.33 -7.86
CA PRO A 122 -16.11 3.14 -6.90
C PRO A 122 -15.72 4.43 -6.18
N PHE A 123 -15.94 5.60 -6.78
CA PHE A 123 -15.62 6.87 -6.14
C PHE A 123 -16.58 7.20 -5.00
N VAL A 124 -17.88 6.91 -5.18
CA VAL A 124 -18.87 7.05 -4.10
C VAL A 124 -18.53 6.10 -2.94
N ILE A 125 -18.12 4.88 -3.25
CA ILE A 125 -17.68 3.90 -2.24
C ILE A 125 -16.45 4.43 -1.49
N ALA A 126 -15.44 4.91 -2.22
CA ALA A 126 -14.21 5.43 -1.63
C ALA A 126 -14.47 6.66 -0.74
N ASP A 127 -15.28 7.62 -1.20
CA ASP A 127 -15.61 8.81 -0.41
C ASP A 127 -16.39 8.45 0.87
N ARG A 128 -17.33 7.50 0.81
CA ARG A 128 -18.04 6.99 2.00
C ARG A 128 -17.08 6.36 3.01
N LEU A 129 -16.22 5.45 2.55
CA LEU A 129 -15.28 4.73 3.41
C LEU A 129 -14.24 5.68 4.02
N TYR A 130 -13.80 6.67 3.26
CA TYR A 130 -12.87 7.66 3.76
C TYR A 130 -13.53 8.56 4.81
N ALA A 131 -14.78 8.98 4.60
CA ALA A 131 -15.54 9.72 5.61
C ALA A 131 -15.75 8.89 6.89
N GLU A 132 -16.09 7.61 6.76
CA GLU A 132 -16.22 6.67 7.90
C GLU A 132 -14.90 6.55 8.67
N TYR A 133 -13.78 6.40 7.98
CA TYR A 133 -12.45 6.35 8.59
C TYR A 133 -12.11 7.64 9.37
N GLN A 134 -12.45 8.81 8.82
CA GLN A 134 -12.18 10.09 9.46
C GLN A 134 -13.11 10.36 10.65
N GLY A 135 -14.32 9.82 10.64
CA GLY A 135 -15.28 9.89 11.75
C GLY A 135 -15.05 8.85 12.85
N ALA A 136 -14.33 7.76 12.54
CA ALA A 136 -13.96 6.78 13.54
C ALA A 136 -12.86 7.35 14.46
N PRO A 137 -12.89 7.09 15.79
CA PRO A 137 -11.78 7.43 16.66
C PRO A 137 -10.53 6.69 16.15
N SER A 138 -9.60 7.43 15.56
CA SER A 138 -8.39 6.84 14.97
C SER A 138 -7.65 6.05 16.06
N PRO A 139 -7.21 4.81 15.82
CA PRO A 139 -6.22 4.19 16.69
C PRO A 139 -4.91 4.95 16.49
N SER A 140 -4.71 5.98 17.32
CA SER A 140 -3.50 6.76 17.53
C SER A 140 -2.69 7.05 16.27
N ARG A 141 -2.84 8.27 15.74
CA ARG A 141 -1.75 8.96 15.06
C ARG A 141 -0.59 9.01 16.07
N ILE A 142 0.35 8.08 15.98
CA ILE A 142 1.59 8.15 16.76
C ILE A 142 2.36 9.32 16.16
N ASP A 143 2.14 10.49 16.77
CA ASP A 143 2.95 11.67 16.58
C ASP A 143 4.31 11.43 17.27
N GLN A 144 5.36 11.56 16.44
CA GLN A 144 6.77 11.83 16.74
C GLN A 144 7.66 10.68 17.21
#